data_AF-A0A964N7X2-F1
#
_entry.id   AF-A0A964N7X2-F1
#
_cell.length_a   1.000
_cell.length_b   1.000
_cell.length_c   1.000
_cell.angle_alpha   90.00
_cell.angle_beta   90.00
_cell.angle_gamma   90.00
#
_symmetry.space_group_name_H-M   'P 1'
#
loop_
_entity.id
_entity.type
_entity.pdbx_description
1 polymer ?
#
loop_
_entity_poly.entity_id
_entity_poly.type
_entity_poly.pdbx_seq_one_letter_code
_entity_poly.pdbx_strand_id
1 'polypeptide(L)' 'MLARDVPEAEISLRKSVGGVFEVTVDGARLYSKKATGRFPTEVELLAVLP' A
#
# COMPACT_ATOMS: atom_id res chain seq x y z
N MET A 1 9.20 6.84 -0.25
CA MET A 1 8.84 6.33 -1.57
C MET A 1 7.53 6.98 -1.95
N LEU A 2 6.35 6.38 -1.71
CA LEU A 2 5.03 6.92 -2.10
C LEU A 2 4.83 8.44 -1.98
N ALA A 3 5.15 9.07 -0.84
CA ALA A 3 4.97 10.53 -0.67
C ALA A 3 5.83 11.40 -1.62
N ARG A 4 6.89 10.85 -2.21
CA ARG A 4 7.71 11.52 -3.22
C ARG A 4 7.16 11.31 -4.63
N ASP A 5 6.69 10.08 -4.90
CA ASP A 5 6.30 9.64 -6.24
C ASP A 5 4.83 9.96 -6.56
N VAL A 6 4.01 10.20 -5.52
CA VAL A 6 2.61 10.61 -5.64
C VAL A 6 2.36 11.83 -4.72
N PRO A 7 2.86 13.02 -5.08
CA PRO A 7 2.88 14.19 -4.20
C PRO A 7 1.49 14.77 -3.90
N GLU A 8 0.50 14.44 -4.72
CA GLU A 8 -0.90 14.89 -4.57
C GLU A 8 -1.71 13.98 -3.64
N ALA A 9 -1.19 12.80 -3.29
CA ALA A 9 -1.89 11.85 -2.45
C ALA A 9 -1.77 12.20 -0.96
N GLU A 10 -2.90 12.11 -0.25
CA GLU A 10 -2.90 12.13 1.20
C GLU A 10 -2.57 10.73 1.74
N ILE A 11 -1.42 10.61 2.40
CA ILE A 11 -0.93 9.31 2.90
C ILE A 11 -1.06 9.26 4.41
N SER A 12 -1.76 8.24 4.91
CA SER A 12 -1.86 7.96 6.34
C SER A 12 -1.30 6.57 6.67
N LEU A 13 -0.62 6.46 7.82
CA LEU A 13 -0.13 5.20 8.35
C LEU A 13 -1.06 4.73 9.46
N ARG A 14 -1.77 3.64 9.22
CA ARG A 14 -2.61 3.00 10.24
C ARG A 14 -1.87 1.83 10.87
N LYS A 15 -1.60 1.92 12.18
CA LYS A 15 -1.01 0.81 12.93
C LYS A 15 -1.95 -0.40 12.89
N SER A 16 -1.41 -1.55 12.49
CA SER A 16 -2.09 -2.84 12.49
C SER A 16 -1.49 -3.77 13.54
N VAL A 17 -2.18 -4.89 13.81
CA VAL A 17 -1.70 -5.98 14.68
C VAL A 17 -1.57 -7.28 13.88
N GLY A 18 -0.75 -8.23 14.35
CA GLY A 18 -0.66 -9.57 13.75
C GLY A 18 0.06 -9.64 12.40
N GLY A 19 1.05 -8.77 12.17
CA GLY A 19 1.89 -8.81 10.97
C GLY A 19 1.18 -8.44 9.66
N VAL A 20 0.05 -7.74 9.76
CA VAL A 20 -0.76 -7.30 8.62
C VAL A 20 -0.09 -6.12 7.91
N PHE A 21 -0.01 -6.20 6.58
CA PHE A 21 0.32 -5.08 5.72
C PHE A 21 -0.71 -5.03 4.59
N GLU A 22 -1.49 -3.96 4.54
CA GLU A 22 -2.50 -3.71 3.51
C GLU A 22 -2.33 -2.30 2.98
N VAL A 23 -2.54 -2.14 1.68
CA VAL A 23 -2.58 -0.83 1.02
C VAL A 23 -3.95 -0.65 0.40
N THR A 24 -4.59 0.45 0.77
CA THR A 24 -5.92 0.84 0.30
C THR A 24 -5.87 2.26 -0.25
N VAL A 25 -6.52 2.49 -1.39
CA VAL A 25 -6.69 3.82 -1.99
C VAL A 25 -8.19 4.04 -2.16
N ASP A 26 -8.70 5.16 -1.67
CA ASP A 26 -10.12 5.52 -1.70
C ASP A 26 -11.06 4.42 -1.19
N GLY A 27 -10.62 3.70 -0.16
CA GLY A 27 -11.35 2.59 0.45
C GLY A 27 -11.25 1.25 -0.28
N ALA A 28 -10.68 1.21 -1.49
CA ALA A 28 -10.42 -0.03 -2.22
C ALA A 28 -9.07 -0.64 -1.83
N ARG A 29 -9.04 -1.93 -1.50
CA ARG A 29 -7.80 -2.65 -1.15
C ARG A 29 -7.02 -3.02 -2.41
N LEU A 30 -5.90 -2.34 -2.63
CA LEU A 30 -4.99 -2.59 -3.75
C LEU A 30 -3.98 -3.70 -3.47
N TYR A 31 -3.56 -3.87 -2.20
CA TYR A 31 -2.58 -4.90 -1.83
C TYR A 31 -2.85 -5.50 -0.45
N SER A 32 -2.53 -6.79 -0.28
CA SER A 32 -2.50 -7.46 1.03
C SER A 32 -1.34 -8.44 1.12
N LYS A 33 -0.43 -8.23 2.06
CA LYS A 33 0.66 -9.19 2.37
C LYS A 33 0.11 -10.54 2.81
N LYS A 34 -1.06 -10.59 3.44
CA LYS A 34 -1.69 -11.87 3.81
C LYS A 34 -2.11 -12.68 2.59
N ALA A 35 -2.49 -12.02 1.50
CA ALA A 35 -2.87 -12.68 0.25
C ALA A 35 -1.64 -13.16 -0.54
N THR A 36 -0.57 -12.36 -0.55
CA THR A 36 0.63 -12.66 -1.36
C THR A 36 1.74 -13.39 -0.61
N GLY A 37 1.68 -13.42 0.72
CA GLY A 37 2.71 -13.99 1.60
C GLY A 37 3.95 -13.11 1.78
N ARG A 38 4.06 -11.96 1.10
CA ARG A 38 5.25 -11.10 1.14
C ARG A 38 4.93 -9.61 1.11
N PHE A 39 5.93 -8.77 1.36
CA PHE A 39 5.81 -7.34 1.09
C PHE A 39 5.88 -7.08 -0.43
N PRO A 40 5.18 -6.03 -0.91
CA PRO A 40 5.30 -5.64 -2.31
C PRO A 40 6.67 -5.02 -2.55
N THR A 41 7.15 -5.10 -3.79
CA THR A 41 8.21 -4.23 -4.26
C THR A 41 7.66 -2.84 -4.55
N GLU A 42 8.56 -1.87 -4.65
CA GLU A 42 8.26 -0.50 -5.02
C GLU A 42 7.52 -0.39 -6.37
N VAL A 43 8.04 -1.10 -7.38
CA VAL A 43 7.49 -1.11 -8.75
C VAL A 43 6.10 -1.75 -8.78
N GLU A 44 5.90 -2.85 -8.05
CA GLU A 44 4.59 -3.51 -7.97
C GLU A 44 3.54 -2.61 -7.33
N LEU A 45 3.93 -1.83 -6.31
CA LEU A 45 3.00 -0.95 -5.63
C LEU A 45 2.62 0.24 -6.51
N LEU A 46 3.58 0.86 -7.20
CA LEU A 46 3.31 1.95 -8.15
C LEU A 46 2.43 1.51 -9.32
N ALA A 47 2.60 0.29 -9.83
CA ALA A 47 1.88 -0.20 -11.00
C ALA A 47 0.37 -0.41 -10.76
N VAL A 48 -0.07 -0.46 -9.49
CA VAL A 48 -1.47 -0.66 -9.11
C VAL A 48 -2.14 0.58 -8.53
N LEU A 49 -1.40 1.68 -8.38
CA LEU A 49 -1.98 2.96 -8.00
C LEU A 49 -2.79 3.54 -9.17
N PRO A 50 -3.95 4.15 -8.90
CA PRO A 50 -4.75 4.82 -9.92
C PRO A 50 -4.10 6.09 -10.46
#